data_AF-A0A1V5K2W1-F1
#
_entry.id   AF-A0A1V5K2W1-F1
#
_cell.length_a   1.000
_cell.length_b   1.000
_cell.length_c   1.000
_cell.angle_alpha   90.00
_cell.angle_beta   90.00
_cell.angle_gamma   90.00
#
_symmetry.space_group_name_H-M   'P 1'
#
loop_
_entity.id
_entity.type
_entity.pdbx_description
1 polymer ?
#
loop_
_entity_poly.entity_id
_entity_poly.type
_entity_poly.pdbx_seq_one_letter_code
_entity_poly.pdbx_strand_id
1 'polypeptide(L)' 'MMDRSDSFNAISGPVFAEVRSAMYGVQSAPAIVDYIYGIGGRDVTPEHIRKVYDDLANIAARGKADRILTYLGVRE' A
#
# COMPACT_ATOMS: atom_id res chain seq x y z
N MET A 1 1.43 -3.05 2.10
CA MET A 1 0.57 -2.88 3.29
C MET A 1 -0.83 -2.59 2.82
N MET A 2 -1.82 -2.98 3.61
CA MET A 2 -3.22 -2.72 3.33
C MET A 2 -3.80 -2.05 4.57
N ASP A 3 -4.09 -0.76 4.46
CA ASP A 3 -4.62 0.06 5.54
C ASP A 3 -6.10 0.38 5.29
N ARG A 4 -6.97 0.05 6.25
CA ARG A 4 -8.41 0.42 6.22
C ARG A 4 -8.67 1.75 6.92
N SER A 5 -7.68 2.63 6.87
CA SER A 5 -7.69 3.95 7.47
C SER A 5 -6.73 4.82 6.69
N ASP A 6 -7.01 6.12 6.70
CA ASP A 6 -6.13 7.12 6.11
C ASP A 6 -5.59 8.01 7.23
N SER A 7 -4.40 8.57 7.04
CA SER A 7 -3.79 9.54 7.92
C SER A 7 -3.74 10.90 7.22
N PHE A 8 -4.20 11.93 7.91
CA PHE A 8 -4.15 13.31 7.42
C PHE A 8 -2.71 13.85 7.26
N ASN A 9 -1.67 13.07 7.60
CA ASN A 9 -0.28 13.42 7.35
C ASN A 9 0.16 13.19 5.89
N ALA A 10 -0.74 12.73 5.00
CA ALA A 10 -0.56 12.59 3.56
C ALA A 10 0.52 11.60 3.10
N ILE A 11 0.99 10.70 3.97
CA ILE A 11 2.03 9.72 3.62
C ILE A 11 1.46 8.31 3.44
N SER A 12 0.57 7.86 4.32
CA SER A 12 0.08 6.48 4.35
C SER A 12 -0.93 6.24 5.48
N GLY A 13 -1.49 5.04 5.54
CA GLY A 13 -2.13 4.53 6.75
C GLY A 13 -1.14 4.24 7.90
N PRO A 14 -1.67 4.00 9.11
CA PRO A 14 -0.86 3.78 10.32
C PRO A 14 0.00 2.52 10.25
N VAL A 15 -0.51 1.42 9.69
CA VAL A 15 0.23 0.15 9.68
C VAL A 15 1.43 0.23 8.74
N PHE A 16 1.28 0.88 7.58
CA PHE A 16 2.42 1.22 6.73
C PHE A 16 3.48 2.03 7.46
N ALA A 17 3.10 3.06 8.21
CA ALA A 17 4.04 3.92 8.90
C ALA A 17 4.85 3.15 9.96
N GLU A 18 4.20 2.29 10.74
CA GLU A 18 4.85 1.46 11.76
C GLU A 18 5.81 0.43 11.13
N VAL A 19 5.38 -0.28 10.09
CA VAL A 19 6.22 -1.28 9.41
C VAL A 19 7.41 -0.62 8.73
N ARG A 20 7.21 0.51 8.06
CA ARG A 20 8.31 1.26 7.43
C ARG A 20 9.31 1.77 8.47
N SER A 21 8.83 2.22 9.62
CA SER A 21 9.68 2.62 10.75
C SER A 21 10.47 1.44 11.32
N ALA A 22 9.82 0.28 11.51
CA ALA A 22 10.47 -0.93 12.00
C ALA A 22 11.56 -1.46 11.05
N MET A 23 11.39 -1.24 9.74
CA MET A 23 12.38 -1.61 8.71
C MET A 23 13.45 -0.54 8.50
N TYR A 24 13.40 0.59 9.21
CA TYR A 24 14.38 1.65 9.07
C TYR A 24 15.78 1.16 9.47
N GLY A 25 16.78 1.44 8.63
CA GLY A 25 18.16 1.01 8.85
C GLY A 25 18.46 -0.45 8.50
N VAL A 26 17.46 -1.25 8.09
CA VAL A 26 17.69 -2.60 7.57
C VAL A 26 18.38 -2.51 6.20
N GLN A 27 19.55 -3.13 6.09
CA GLN A 27 20.26 -3.23 4.81
C GLN A 27 19.44 -4.12 3.86
N SER A 28 19.25 -3.67 2.62
CA SER A 28 18.45 -4.36 1.61
C SER A 28 16.99 -4.58 2.00
N ALA A 29 16.38 -3.64 2.74
CA ALA A 29 14.95 -3.65 3.01
C ALA A 29 14.13 -3.74 1.70
N PRO A 30 13.04 -4.53 1.67
CA PRO A 30 12.19 -4.63 0.49
C PRO A 30 11.50 -3.29 0.21
N ALA A 31 11.01 -3.12 -1.03
CA ALA A 31 10.09 -2.04 -1.32
C ALA A 31 8.79 -2.22 -0.51
N ILE A 32 8.41 -1.19 0.25
CA ILE A 32 7.19 -1.17 1.04
C ILE A 32 6.25 -0.14 0.40
N VAL A 33 5.06 -0.57 0.01
CA VAL A 33 3.98 0.27 -0.55
C VAL A 33 2.71 0.10 0.26
N ASP A 34 1.81 1.06 0.18
CA ASP A 34 0.53 1.09 0.88
C ASP A 34 -0.68 1.07 -0.06
N TYR A 35 -1.74 0.42 0.39
CA TYR A 35 -3.05 0.39 -0.26
C TYR A 35 -4.10 0.79 0.76
N ILE A 36 -4.65 2.00 0.61
CA ILE A 36 -5.77 2.46 1.42
C ILE A 36 -7.06 1.95 0.80
N TYR A 37 -7.87 1.23 1.58
CA TYR A 37 -9.08 0.57 1.09
C TYR A 37 -10.28 0.75 2.02
N GLY A 38 -11.48 0.48 1.49
CA GLY A 38 -12.70 0.42 2.30
C GLY A 38 -13.12 1.74 2.95
N ILE A 39 -12.54 2.87 2.52
CA ILE A 39 -12.86 4.21 3.02
C ILE A 39 -14.34 4.49 2.77
N GLY A 40 -15.03 4.98 3.80
CA GLY A 40 -16.47 5.28 3.73
C GLY A 40 -17.37 4.04 3.65
N GLY A 41 -16.88 2.87 4.07
CA GLY A 41 -17.66 1.63 4.03
C GLY A 41 -17.76 0.99 2.65
N ARG A 42 -16.93 1.42 1.69
CA ARG A 42 -16.86 0.82 0.36
C ARG A 42 -16.45 -0.64 0.43
N ASP A 43 -16.99 -1.42 -0.51
CA ASP A 43 -16.72 -2.85 -0.58
C ASP A 43 -15.30 -3.15 -1.08
N VAL A 44 -14.74 -4.27 -0.62
CA VAL A 44 -13.45 -4.79 -1.08
C VAL A 44 -13.63 -6.19 -1.63
N THR A 45 -13.51 -6.29 -2.95
CA THR A 45 -13.74 -7.52 -3.69
C THR A 45 -12.45 -8.33 -3.87
N PRO A 46 -12.54 -9.62 -4.20
CA PRO A 46 -11.39 -10.43 -4.61
C PRO A 46 -10.61 -9.80 -5.78
N GLU A 47 -11.27 -9.06 -6.67
CA GLU A 47 -10.64 -8.36 -7.78
C GLU A 47 -9.68 -7.26 -7.30
N HIS A 48 -10.06 -6.53 -6.26
CA HIS A 48 -9.19 -5.53 -5.64
C HIS A 48 -7.95 -6.20 -5.05
N ILE A 49 -8.10 -7.34 -4.38
CA ILE A 49 -6.97 -8.08 -3.81
C ILE A 49 -6.06 -8.62 -4.91
N ARG A 50 -6.61 -9.16 -6.00
CA ARG A 50 -5.83 -9.62 -7.15
C ARG A 50 -5.00 -8.47 -7.75
N LYS A 51 -5.60 -7.31 -7.93
CA LYS A 51 -4.90 -6.11 -8.42
C LYS A 51 -3.70 -5.76 -7.53
N VAL A 52 -3.86 -5.82 -6.20
CA VAL A 52 -2.75 -5.58 -5.26
C VAL A 52 -1.59 -6.54 -5.52
N TYR A 53 -1.86 -7.83 -5.69
CA TYR A 53 -0.82 -8.81 -6.00
C TYR A 53 -0.18 -8.59 -7.38
N ASP A 54 -0.96 -8.25 -8.40
CA ASP A 54 -0.45 -7.94 -9.73
C ASP A 54 0.48 -6.71 -9.72
N ASP A 55 0.08 -5.65 -8.99
CA ASP A 55 0.91 -4.46 -8.79
C ASP A 55 2.22 -4.82 -8.06
N LEU A 56 2.15 -5.64 -7.00
CA LEU A 56 3.35 -6.08 -6.25
C LEU A 56 4.29 -6.94 -7.09
N ALA A 57 3.75 -7.84 -7.93
CA ALA A 57 4.55 -8.63 -8.86
C ALA A 57 5.29 -7.74 -9.86
N ASN A 58 4.62 -6.71 -10.37
CA ASN A 58 5.22 -5.72 -11.26
C ASN A 58 6.31 -4.89 -10.56
N ILE A 59 6.10 -4.47 -9.31
CA ILE A 59 7.09 -3.75 -8.50
C ILE A 59 8.31 -4.62 -8.26
N ALA A 60 8.11 -5.89 -7.90
CA ALA A 60 9.19 -6.85 -7.68
C ALA A 60 10.02 -7.07 -8.95
N ALA A 61 9.36 -7.24 -10.10
CA ALA A 61 10.04 -7.42 -11.39
C ALA A 61 10.86 -6.18 -11.82
N ARG A 62 10.38 -4.98 -11.50
CA ARG A 62 11.05 -3.72 -11.86
C ARG A 62 12.06 -3.24 -10.82
N GLY A 63 12.00 -3.76 -9.60
CA GLY A 63 12.79 -3.30 -8.45
C GLY A 63 12.44 -1.87 -7.99
N LYS A 64 11.32 -1.30 -8.46
CA LYS A 64 10.91 0.07 -8.15
C LYS A 64 9.39 0.18 -8.07
N ALA A 65 8.92 0.88 -7.03
CA ALA A 65 7.53 1.30 -6.91
C ALA A 65 7.37 2.72 -7.47
N ASP A 66 6.44 2.89 -8.42
CA ASP A 66 6.13 4.22 -8.98
C ASP A 66 5.26 5.06 -8.03
N ARG A 67 4.48 4.38 -7.19
CA ARG A 67 3.64 4.99 -6.16
C ARG A 67 3.88 4.27 -4.84
N ILE A 68 4.12 5.03 -3.78
CA ILE A 68 4.25 4.50 -2.42
C ILE A 68 2.89 4.25 -1.75
N LEU A 69 1.84 4.92 -2.24
CA LEU A 69 0.47 4.86 -1.74
C LEU A 69 -0.49 4.74 -2.92
N THR A 70 -1.45 3.82 -2.81
CA THR A 70 -2.54 3.64 -3.77
C THR A 70 -3.88 3.62 -3.03
N TYR A 71 -4.83 4.41 -3.49
CA TYR A 71 -6.21 4.33 -3.02
C TYR A 71 -6.97 3.27 -3.82
N LEU A 72 -7.40 2.20 -3.16
CA LEU A 72 -7.99 1.02 -3.78
C LEU A 72 -9.53 1.13 -3.79
N GLY A 73 -10.13 0.98 -4.98
CA GLY A 73 -11.59 0.99 -5.12
C GLY A 73 -12.23 2.39 -5.02
N VAL A 74 -11.43 3.45 -5.20
CA VAL A 74 -11.90 4.84 -5.23
C VAL A 74 -11.66 5.37 -6.64
N ARG A 75 -12.67 6.01 -7.23
CA ARG A 75 -12.52 6.73 -8.51
C ARG A 75 -11.79 8.05 -8.23
N GLU A 76 -10.94 8.47 -9.17
CA GLU A 76 -10.34 9.82 -9.18
C GLU A 76 -11.41 10.92 -9.13
#